data_AF-A0A9W9YGC7-F1
#
_entry.id   AF-A0A9W9YGC7-F1
#
_cell.length_a   1.000
_cell.length_b   1.000
_cell.length_c   1.000
_cell.angle_alpha   90.00
_cell.angle_beta   90.00
_cell.angle_gamma   90.00
#
_symmetry.space_group_name_H-M   'P 1'
#
loop_
_entity.id
_entity.type
_entity.pdbx_description
1 polymer ?
#
loop_
_entity_poly.entity_id
_entity_poly.type
_entity_poly.pdbx_seq_one_letter_code
_entity_poly.pdbx_strand_id
1 'polypeptide(L)'
;MPGNYGLLDQVKALHWVQENIERFGGDPKKVTIFGQSAGAASVALHMLSPLSYGLYHKVILESGTAASTFAGTDNKTAIELARTLAGHVGCSMSGLKACLLSKNVSEILKAQENITGNAISGPVFLPVVDYHFLHDHPFNLLVNGKFNQTVPAIIGMTKNGGGFFVLPFKGISPGVPGINNGLSKTEFDNLVKRGTNWVYNQTQKVVDATIFEYTDWTNATNLLVLRQKYMDVITDALFKAPAVRSAQVFVKNNIETYFYCFDYFVSPWYPSWSGVFHGVDLVYVFGRPFRKYNKSVSEAEQGMEITFSKQIISRWSNFAKTGKPTADVNGTNWPAYTLKDKQFISLSPSSSIQKNMLPEKMAFWNSLVPALTETTETQPPSTGTPATMRPTGEKEAATSDKKTENALIAVVVVLAVLVLVLVAVIWWIRRKQSNAPSDPGPTSKLM
;
A
#
# COMPACT_ATOMS: atom_id res chain seq x y z
N MET A 1 -18.91 23.59 -8.00
CA MET A 1 -19.00 22.47 -7.04
C MET A 1 -17.57 22.12 -6.68
N PRO A 2 -17.04 22.61 -5.54
CA PRO A 2 -15.62 22.49 -5.20
C PRO A 2 -15.15 21.04 -4.94
N GLY A 3 -16.06 20.12 -4.63
CA GLY A 3 -15.75 18.73 -4.30
C GLY A 3 -15.76 18.47 -2.79
N ASN A 4 -15.27 17.30 -2.37
CA ASN A 4 -15.10 16.89 -0.97
C ASN A 4 -16.34 16.90 -0.07
N TYR A 5 -17.55 16.99 -0.61
CA TYR A 5 -18.79 16.96 0.20
C TYR A 5 -18.86 15.75 1.14
N GLY A 6 -18.49 14.55 0.68
CA GLY A 6 -18.46 13.35 1.53
C GLY A 6 -17.43 13.39 2.67
N LEU A 7 -16.37 14.20 2.56
CA LEU A 7 -15.42 14.45 3.66
C LEU A 7 -15.95 15.54 4.61
N LEU A 8 -16.63 16.55 4.07
CA LEU A 8 -17.30 17.57 4.88
C LEU A 8 -18.47 16.97 5.69
N ASP A 9 -19.15 15.96 5.16
CA ASP A 9 -20.14 15.18 5.91
C ASP A 9 -19.49 14.46 7.10
N GLN A 10 -18.30 13.87 6.90
CA GLN A 10 -17.51 13.25 7.97
C GLN A 10 -17.05 14.30 9.00
N VAL A 11 -16.60 15.49 8.58
CA VAL A 11 -16.29 16.61 9.50
C VAL A 11 -17.52 16.97 10.34
N LYS A 12 -18.70 17.07 9.71
CA LYS A 12 -19.93 17.40 10.43
C LYS A 12 -20.30 16.31 11.44
N ALA A 13 -20.11 15.03 11.09
CA ALA A 13 -20.30 13.92 12.01
C ALA A 13 -19.32 13.98 13.20
N LEU A 14 -18.05 14.33 12.97
CA LEU A 14 -17.05 14.48 14.03
C LEU A 14 -17.39 15.64 14.98
N HIS A 15 -17.85 16.77 14.46
CA HIS A 15 -18.39 17.85 15.31
C HIS A 15 -19.59 17.37 16.14
N TRP A 16 -20.51 16.64 15.54
CA TRP A 16 -21.64 16.08 16.28
C TRP A 16 -21.19 15.16 17.41
N VAL A 17 -20.19 14.31 17.18
CA VAL A 17 -19.59 13.47 18.24
C VAL A 17 -19.02 14.34 19.35
N GLN A 18 -18.22 15.35 19.02
CA GLN A 18 -17.64 16.27 20.02
C GLN A 18 -18.72 16.98 20.86
N GLU A 19 -19.83 17.39 20.24
CA GLU A 19 -20.92 18.13 20.89
C GLU A 19 -21.90 17.24 21.68
N ASN A 20 -21.96 15.93 21.39
CA ASN A 20 -23.08 15.09 21.86
C ASN A 20 -22.68 13.77 22.51
N ILE A 21 -21.47 13.23 22.25
CA ILE A 21 -21.15 11.84 22.64
C ILE A 21 -21.15 11.61 24.16
N GLU A 22 -20.92 12.67 24.95
CA GLU A 22 -20.99 12.61 26.42
C GLU A 22 -22.37 12.15 26.90
N ARG A 23 -23.46 12.53 26.22
CA ARG A 23 -24.83 12.10 26.55
C ARG A 23 -25.06 10.61 26.33
N PHE A 24 -24.19 9.96 25.57
CA PHE A 24 -24.21 8.52 25.31
C PHE A 24 -23.16 7.76 26.15
N GLY A 25 -22.51 8.44 27.11
CA GLY A 25 -21.46 7.86 27.96
C GLY A 25 -20.08 7.79 27.31
N GLY A 26 -19.88 8.44 26.15
CA GLY A 26 -18.56 8.57 25.52
C GLY A 26 -17.77 9.76 26.09
N ASP A 27 -16.45 9.76 25.86
CA ASP A 27 -15.57 10.87 26.23
C ASP A 27 -15.12 11.61 24.95
N PRO A 28 -15.55 12.87 24.71
CA PRO A 28 -15.16 13.62 23.52
C PRO A 28 -13.64 13.86 23.43
N LYS A 29 -12.92 13.77 24.56
CA LYS A 29 -11.45 13.90 24.64
C LYS A 29 -10.70 12.60 24.34
N LYS A 30 -11.42 11.51 24.01
CA LYS A 30 -10.85 10.18 23.73
C LYS A 30 -11.42 9.55 22.46
N VAL A 31 -11.83 10.38 21.51
CA VAL A 31 -12.35 9.91 20.21
C VAL A 31 -11.24 9.29 19.37
N THR A 32 -11.45 8.04 18.92
CA THR A 32 -10.59 7.37 17.93
C THR A 32 -11.37 7.24 16.63
N ILE A 33 -10.82 7.72 15.53
CA ILE A 33 -11.38 7.49 14.20
C ILE A 33 -10.64 6.33 13.54
N PHE A 34 -11.39 5.41 12.96
CA PHE A 34 -10.84 4.26 12.27
C PHE A 34 -11.64 3.98 11.01
N GLY A 35 -10.98 3.44 10.01
CA GLY A 35 -11.63 3.11 8.75
C GLY A 35 -10.81 2.12 7.95
N GLN A 36 -11.50 1.52 6.97
CA GLN A 36 -10.94 0.54 6.07
C GLN A 36 -10.98 1.03 4.63
N SER A 37 -9.93 0.78 3.85
CA SER A 37 -9.83 1.17 2.44
C SER A 37 -10.03 2.68 2.23
N ALA A 38 -11.06 3.09 1.47
CA ALA A 38 -11.43 4.50 1.31
C ALA A 38 -11.76 5.18 2.65
N GLY A 39 -12.28 4.46 3.64
CA GLY A 39 -12.46 4.95 5.00
C GLY A 39 -11.13 5.19 5.70
N ALA A 40 -10.14 4.31 5.53
CA ALA A 40 -8.78 4.51 6.05
C ALA A 40 -8.10 5.72 5.37
N ALA A 41 -8.22 5.82 4.05
CA ALA A 41 -7.77 7.01 3.33
C ALA A 41 -8.46 8.27 3.88
N SER A 42 -9.77 8.25 4.12
CA SER A 42 -10.50 9.39 4.72
C SER A 42 -9.97 9.75 6.11
N VAL A 43 -9.69 8.76 6.98
CA VAL A 43 -9.02 8.99 8.27
C VAL A 43 -7.67 9.69 8.07
N ALA A 44 -6.87 9.24 7.10
CA ALA A 44 -5.61 9.91 6.78
C ALA A 44 -5.82 11.35 6.30
N LEU A 45 -6.83 11.61 5.47
CA LEU A 45 -7.16 12.96 4.99
C LEU A 45 -7.65 13.88 6.13
N HIS A 46 -8.37 13.37 7.12
CA HIS A 46 -8.69 14.11 8.33
C HIS A 46 -7.44 14.49 9.13
N MET A 47 -6.36 13.70 9.06
CA MET A 47 -5.06 14.12 9.59
C MET A 47 -4.42 15.24 8.79
N LEU A 48 -4.68 15.33 7.48
CA LEU A 48 -4.13 16.40 6.63
C LEU A 48 -4.93 17.71 6.77
N SER A 49 -6.21 17.64 7.08
CA SER A 49 -7.12 18.80 7.05
C SER A 49 -7.24 19.50 8.41
N PRO A 50 -6.89 20.80 8.52
CA PRO A 50 -7.08 21.58 9.74
C PRO A 50 -8.53 21.63 10.23
N LEU A 51 -9.51 21.43 9.33
CA LEU A 51 -10.93 21.39 9.68
C LEU A 51 -11.31 20.26 10.64
N SER A 52 -10.44 19.25 10.78
CA SER A 52 -10.68 18.08 11.64
C SER A 52 -9.82 18.07 12.89
N TYR A 53 -8.91 19.04 13.06
CA TYR A 53 -7.98 19.05 14.17
C TYR A 53 -8.73 19.27 15.49
N GLY A 54 -8.36 18.48 16.51
CA GLY A 54 -9.05 18.49 17.81
C GLY A 54 -10.35 17.70 17.86
N LEU A 55 -10.85 17.16 16.74
CA LEU A 55 -12.09 16.35 16.74
C LEU A 55 -11.85 14.87 17.00
N TYR A 56 -10.58 14.43 16.98
CA TYR A 56 -10.15 13.05 17.23
C TYR A 56 -8.77 13.05 17.89
N HIS A 57 -8.42 11.94 18.54
CA HIS A 57 -7.26 11.83 19.43
C HIS A 57 -6.33 10.65 19.08
N LYS A 58 -6.84 9.69 18.30
CA LYS A 58 -6.08 8.54 17.78
C LYS A 58 -6.67 8.11 16.45
N VAL A 59 -5.87 7.43 15.64
CA VAL A 59 -6.27 6.96 14.32
C VAL A 59 -5.93 5.49 14.09
N ILE A 60 -6.77 4.78 13.35
CA ILE A 60 -6.46 3.43 12.85
C ILE A 60 -6.75 3.39 11.35
N LEU A 61 -5.73 3.00 10.58
CA LEU A 61 -5.70 3.03 9.12
C LEU A 61 -5.61 1.59 8.58
N GLU A 62 -6.74 1.02 8.17
CA GLU A 62 -6.83 -0.38 7.71
C GLU A 62 -6.84 -0.45 6.18
N SER A 63 -5.73 -0.88 5.57
CA SER A 63 -5.57 -0.98 4.10
C SER A 63 -5.87 0.33 3.34
N GLY A 64 -5.42 1.47 3.86
CA GLY A 64 -5.47 2.75 3.15
C GLY A 64 -4.79 3.88 3.91
N THR A 65 -4.17 4.82 3.19
CA THR A 65 -3.41 5.95 3.76
C THR A 65 -3.48 7.16 2.84
N ALA A 66 -2.94 8.32 3.26
CA ALA A 66 -2.77 9.48 2.38
C ALA A 66 -1.79 9.26 1.22
N ALA A 67 -0.93 8.22 1.30
CA ALA A 67 -0.03 7.84 0.21
C ALA A 67 -0.69 6.92 -0.83
N SER A 68 -1.91 6.42 -0.56
CA SER A 68 -2.61 5.52 -1.49
C SER A 68 -3.09 6.31 -2.71
N THR A 69 -2.97 5.73 -3.92
CA THR A 69 -3.37 6.41 -5.17
C THR A 69 -4.88 6.70 -5.26
N PHE A 70 -5.68 5.99 -4.45
CA PHE A 70 -7.11 6.21 -4.29
C PHE A 70 -7.47 7.22 -3.17
N ALA A 71 -6.49 7.88 -2.54
CA ALA A 71 -6.75 8.82 -1.46
C ALA A 71 -7.23 10.18 -1.96
N GLY A 72 -6.80 10.61 -3.15
CA GLY A 72 -7.24 11.86 -3.74
C GLY A 72 -6.59 12.15 -5.09
N THR A 73 -7.06 13.22 -5.73
CA THR A 73 -6.61 13.69 -7.04
C THR A 73 -6.47 15.22 -7.06
N ASP A 74 -5.81 15.75 -8.09
CA ASP A 74 -5.69 17.18 -8.31
C ASP A 74 -6.98 17.80 -8.91
N ASN A 75 -7.08 19.12 -8.80
CA ASN A 75 -8.25 19.88 -9.25
C ASN A 75 -8.51 19.74 -10.77
N LYS A 76 -7.44 19.72 -11.58
CA LYS A 76 -7.54 19.64 -13.05
C LYS A 76 -8.13 18.30 -13.47
N THR A 77 -7.64 17.20 -12.89
CA THR A 77 -8.15 15.85 -13.14
C THR A 77 -9.62 15.72 -12.72
N ALA A 78 -9.99 16.27 -11.56
CA ALA A 78 -11.39 16.28 -11.11
C ALA A 78 -12.32 17.07 -12.04
N ILE A 79 -11.88 18.23 -12.55
CA ILE A 79 -12.65 19.03 -13.51
C ILE A 79 -12.84 18.27 -14.83
N GLU A 80 -11.83 17.56 -15.32
CA GLU A 80 -11.95 16.74 -16.53
C GLU A 80 -12.97 15.62 -16.36
N LEU A 81 -12.91 14.90 -15.23
CA LEU A 81 -13.90 13.88 -14.90
C LEU A 81 -15.32 14.45 -14.79
N ALA A 82 -15.47 15.63 -14.19
CA ALA A 82 -16.75 16.33 -14.12
C ALA A 82 -17.27 16.72 -15.52
N ARG A 83 -16.39 17.12 -16.44
CA ARG A 83 -16.73 17.43 -17.83
C ARG A 83 -17.18 16.18 -18.59
N THR A 84 -16.47 15.06 -18.43
CA THR A 84 -16.84 13.78 -19.04
C THR A 84 -18.20 13.31 -18.53
N LEU A 85 -18.44 13.36 -17.22
CA LEU A 85 -19.74 13.05 -16.64
C LEU A 85 -20.84 13.95 -17.20
N ALA A 86 -20.59 15.27 -17.26
CA ALA A 86 -21.52 16.24 -17.80
C ALA A 86 -21.92 15.88 -19.24
N GLY A 87 -20.96 15.50 -20.08
CA GLY A 87 -21.20 15.01 -21.44
C GLY A 87 -22.12 13.78 -21.47
N HIS A 88 -21.87 12.78 -20.62
CA HIS A 88 -22.68 11.55 -20.57
C HIS A 88 -24.13 11.77 -20.12
N VAL A 89 -24.41 12.80 -19.32
CA VAL A 89 -25.77 13.12 -18.88
C VAL A 89 -26.39 14.30 -19.64
N GLY A 90 -25.72 14.82 -20.68
CA GLY A 90 -26.20 15.95 -21.47
C GLY A 90 -26.28 17.27 -20.70
N CYS A 91 -25.38 17.49 -19.75
CA CYS A 91 -25.25 18.74 -18.99
C CYS A 91 -24.12 19.62 -19.54
N SER A 92 -24.33 20.95 -19.51
CA SER A 92 -23.26 21.93 -19.75
C SER A 92 -22.48 22.21 -18.47
N MET A 93 -21.18 22.51 -18.61
CA MET A 93 -20.34 22.97 -17.49
C MET A 93 -20.81 24.30 -16.88
N SER A 94 -21.37 25.22 -17.67
CA SER A 94 -21.82 26.54 -17.20
C SER A 94 -23.03 26.49 -16.27
N GLY A 95 -23.82 25.41 -16.32
CA GLY A 95 -25.00 25.17 -15.49
C GLY A 95 -24.96 23.84 -14.75
N LEU A 96 -23.77 23.26 -14.57
CA LEU A 96 -23.60 21.85 -14.22
C LEU A 96 -24.37 21.46 -12.96
N LYS A 97 -24.29 22.28 -11.89
CA LYS A 97 -24.98 22.00 -10.63
C LYS A 97 -26.49 21.89 -10.81
N ALA A 98 -27.11 22.89 -11.44
CA ALA A 98 -28.57 22.92 -11.63
C ALA A 98 -29.03 21.77 -12.53
N CYS A 99 -28.27 21.48 -13.58
CA CYS A 99 -28.56 20.37 -14.48
C CYS A 99 -28.44 19.01 -13.77
N LEU A 100 -27.36 18.75 -13.02
CA LEU A 100 -27.20 17.49 -12.29
C LEU A 100 -28.29 17.29 -11.23
N LEU A 101 -28.72 18.37 -10.56
CA LEU A 101 -29.83 18.31 -9.59
C LEU A 101 -31.18 18.01 -10.24
N SER A 102 -31.34 18.24 -11.55
CA SER A 102 -32.54 17.85 -12.29
C SER A 102 -32.46 16.45 -12.89
N LYS A 103 -31.33 15.74 -12.77
CA LYS A 103 -31.17 14.36 -13.27
C LYS A 103 -31.61 13.34 -12.23
N ASN A 104 -32.06 12.19 -12.72
CA ASN A 104 -32.28 11.02 -11.87
C ASN A 104 -30.94 10.47 -11.40
N VAL A 105 -30.86 10.04 -10.14
CA VAL A 105 -29.64 9.42 -9.57
C VAL A 105 -29.18 8.22 -10.40
N SER A 106 -30.12 7.41 -10.91
CA SER A 106 -29.78 6.26 -11.76
C SER A 106 -29.09 6.66 -13.08
N GLU A 107 -29.41 7.82 -13.66
CA GLU A 107 -28.73 8.31 -14.86
C GLU A 107 -27.29 8.71 -14.53
N ILE A 108 -27.08 9.39 -13.41
CA ILE A 108 -25.74 9.78 -12.95
C ILE A 108 -24.88 8.54 -12.67
N LEU A 109 -25.44 7.53 -12.00
CA LEU A 109 -24.72 6.29 -11.69
C LEU A 109 -24.34 5.51 -12.96
N LYS A 110 -25.25 5.38 -13.93
CA LYS A 110 -24.94 4.75 -15.23
C LYS A 110 -23.88 5.53 -16.01
N ALA A 111 -23.94 6.86 -15.98
CA ALA A 111 -22.93 7.71 -16.59
C ALA A 111 -21.55 7.51 -15.93
N GLN A 112 -21.51 7.37 -14.60
CA GLN A 112 -20.28 7.05 -13.87
C GLN A 112 -19.71 5.67 -14.25
N GLU A 113 -20.55 4.64 -14.38
CA GLU A 113 -20.12 3.30 -14.83
C GLU A 113 -19.47 3.34 -16.24
N ASN A 114 -19.98 4.17 -17.14
CA ASN A 114 -19.39 4.37 -18.46
C ASN A 114 -18.01 5.03 -18.41
N ILE A 115 -17.73 5.87 -17.40
CA ILE A 115 -16.42 6.50 -17.21
C ILE A 115 -15.39 5.49 -16.68
N THR A 116 -15.78 4.61 -15.75
CA THR A 116 -14.89 3.54 -15.24
C THR A 116 -14.50 2.53 -16.32
N GLY A 117 -15.42 2.22 -17.24
CA GLY A 117 -15.27 1.08 -18.14
C GLY A 117 -15.06 -0.26 -17.40
N ASN A 118 -14.33 -1.19 -18.04
CA ASN A 118 -14.00 -2.52 -17.49
C ASN A 118 -12.64 -2.58 -16.76
N ALA A 119 -12.02 -1.43 -16.47
CA ALA A 119 -10.76 -1.43 -15.75
C ALA A 119 -11.01 -1.88 -14.30
N ILE A 120 -10.02 -2.53 -13.69
CA ILE A 120 -9.94 -2.67 -12.22
C ILE A 120 -9.58 -1.30 -11.63
N SER A 121 -10.31 -0.27 -12.05
CA SER A 121 -10.18 1.10 -11.63
C SER A 121 -11.07 1.26 -10.43
N GLY A 122 -10.47 1.65 -9.30
CA GLY A 122 -11.20 2.03 -8.09
C GLY A 122 -12.16 3.22 -8.35
N PRO A 123 -12.64 3.88 -7.29
CA PRO A 123 -13.65 4.94 -7.42
C PRO A 123 -13.22 6.06 -8.39
N VAL A 124 -14.14 6.47 -9.28
CA VAL A 124 -13.89 7.53 -10.28
C VAL A 124 -13.74 8.89 -9.62
N PHE A 125 -14.69 9.23 -8.75
CA PHE A 125 -14.72 10.50 -8.04
C PHE A 125 -14.03 10.32 -6.69
N LEU A 126 -12.78 10.76 -6.64
CA LEU A 126 -11.94 10.78 -5.44
C LEU A 126 -12.07 12.13 -4.71
N PRO A 127 -11.60 12.21 -3.45
CA PRO A 127 -11.28 13.49 -2.83
C PRO A 127 -10.37 14.35 -3.72
N VAL A 128 -10.54 15.66 -3.68
CA VAL A 128 -9.87 16.62 -4.58
C VAL A 128 -9.14 17.70 -3.79
N VAL A 129 -8.06 18.24 -4.34
CA VAL A 129 -7.44 19.48 -3.86
C VAL A 129 -8.40 20.66 -4.15
N ASP A 130 -9.10 21.10 -3.10
CA ASP A 130 -10.12 22.17 -3.15
C ASP A 130 -9.66 23.47 -2.46
N TYR A 131 -8.46 23.48 -1.87
CA TYR A 131 -7.91 24.56 -1.06
C TYR A 131 -8.75 24.95 0.17
N HIS A 132 -9.70 24.09 0.56
CA HIS A 132 -10.54 24.27 1.74
C HIS A 132 -10.39 23.11 2.72
N PHE A 133 -10.71 21.89 2.29
CA PHE A 133 -10.45 20.68 3.06
C PHE A 133 -9.02 20.17 2.83
N LEU A 134 -8.52 20.20 1.57
CA LEU A 134 -7.15 19.83 1.19
C LEU A 134 -6.46 20.99 0.46
N HIS A 135 -5.34 21.48 1.01
CA HIS A 135 -4.57 22.58 0.43
C HIS A 135 -3.55 22.16 -0.63
N ASP A 136 -3.21 20.88 -0.69
CA ASP A 136 -2.29 20.27 -1.65
C ASP A 136 -2.66 18.79 -1.78
N HIS A 137 -2.07 18.11 -2.74
CA HIS A 137 -2.27 16.69 -2.98
C HIS A 137 -1.96 15.87 -1.70
N PRO A 138 -2.78 14.86 -1.33
CA PRO A 138 -2.61 14.11 -0.07
C PRO A 138 -1.20 13.52 0.12
N PHE A 139 -0.63 12.99 -0.96
CA PHE A 139 0.75 12.48 -0.96
C PHE A 139 1.76 13.57 -0.56
N ASN A 140 1.65 14.78 -1.14
CA ASN A 140 2.56 15.89 -0.88
C ASN A 140 2.44 16.39 0.55
N LEU A 141 1.22 16.52 1.07
CA LEU A 141 0.98 16.92 2.46
C LEU A 141 1.60 15.91 3.43
N LEU A 142 1.44 14.61 3.18
CA LEU A 142 2.03 13.55 3.97
C LEU A 142 3.57 13.63 3.96
N VAL A 143 4.21 13.54 2.79
CA VAL A 143 5.69 13.44 2.72
C VAL A 143 6.41 14.69 3.20
N ASN A 144 5.76 15.86 3.13
CA ASN A 144 6.27 17.13 3.65
C ASN A 144 5.94 17.36 5.13
N GLY A 145 5.34 16.40 5.84
CA GLY A 145 5.00 16.53 7.25
C GLY A 145 3.85 17.48 7.55
N LYS A 146 3.05 17.89 6.55
CA LYS A 146 1.94 18.85 6.71
C LYS A 146 0.65 18.13 7.12
N PHE A 147 0.61 17.65 8.35
CA PHE A 147 -0.55 16.96 8.94
C PHE A 147 -0.56 17.11 10.46
N ASN A 148 -1.62 16.66 11.13
CA ASN A 148 -1.70 16.65 12.59
C ASN A 148 -0.71 15.62 13.17
N GLN A 149 0.40 16.12 13.70
CA GLN A 149 1.50 15.31 14.24
C GLN A 149 1.35 15.00 15.75
N THR A 150 0.13 15.05 16.30
CA THR A 150 -0.08 14.86 17.76
C THR A 150 -0.79 13.57 18.13
N VAL A 151 -1.25 12.80 17.14
CA VAL A 151 -2.12 11.64 17.36
C VAL A 151 -1.37 10.32 17.11
N PRO A 152 -1.41 9.35 18.04
CA PRO A 152 -0.91 8.00 17.79
C PRO A 152 -1.70 7.29 16.69
N ALA A 153 -1.05 6.37 15.98
CA ALA A 153 -1.62 5.65 14.85
C ALA A 153 -1.41 4.13 14.91
N ILE A 154 -2.42 3.37 14.50
CA ILE A 154 -2.24 2.02 13.96
C ILE A 154 -2.33 2.13 12.43
N ILE A 155 -1.41 1.49 11.72
CA ILE A 155 -1.48 1.31 10.27
C ILE A 155 -1.38 -0.18 9.99
N GLY A 156 -2.21 -0.70 9.11
CA GLY A 156 -2.01 -2.05 8.64
C GLY A 156 -2.73 -2.36 7.35
N MET A 157 -2.62 -3.61 6.94
CA MET A 157 -3.24 -4.13 5.73
C MET A 157 -3.39 -5.64 5.78
N THR A 158 -4.18 -6.20 4.88
CA THR A 158 -4.28 -7.65 4.70
C THR A 158 -3.16 -8.17 3.80
N LYS A 159 -2.72 -9.42 4.04
CA LYS A 159 -1.55 -10.01 3.36
C LYS A 159 -1.69 -10.12 1.84
N ASN A 160 -2.90 -10.39 1.35
CA ASN A 160 -3.20 -10.62 -0.06
C ASN A 160 -4.31 -9.71 -0.58
N GLY A 161 -4.30 -8.42 -0.20
CA GLY A 161 -5.34 -7.43 -0.54
C GLY A 161 -5.86 -7.50 -1.98
N GLY A 162 -4.97 -7.72 -2.95
CA GLY A 162 -5.27 -7.85 -4.38
C GLY A 162 -6.25 -8.97 -4.74
N GLY A 163 -6.41 -10.00 -3.91
CA GLY A 163 -7.38 -11.07 -4.13
C GLY A 163 -8.83 -10.56 -4.24
N PHE A 164 -9.15 -9.46 -3.57
CA PHE A 164 -10.48 -8.84 -3.65
C PHE A 164 -10.78 -8.29 -5.05
N PHE A 165 -9.77 -7.70 -5.69
CA PHE A 165 -9.92 -6.97 -6.94
C PHE A 165 -9.98 -7.88 -8.16
N VAL A 166 -9.52 -9.12 -8.02
CA VAL A 166 -9.60 -10.12 -9.09
C VAL A 166 -10.85 -10.99 -9.00
N LEU A 167 -11.55 -10.99 -7.85
CA LEU A 167 -12.81 -11.68 -7.64
C LEU A 167 -14.02 -10.78 -8.02
N PRO A 168 -15.10 -11.36 -8.56
CA PRO A 168 -16.32 -10.62 -8.86
C PRO A 168 -17.14 -10.41 -7.57
N PHE A 169 -17.34 -9.14 -7.21
CA PHE A 169 -18.23 -8.73 -6.12
C PHE A 169 -19.33 -7.85 -6.70
N LYS A 170 -20.57 -8.37 -6.73
CA LYS A 170 -21.72 -7.69 -7.33
C LYS A 170 -21.86 -6.25 -6.79
N GLY A 171 -21.84 -5.27 -7.70
CA GLY A 171 -21.97 -3.85 -7.38
C GLY A 171 -20.72 -3.20 -6.77
N ILE A 172 -19.59 -3.93 -6.66
CA ILE A 172 -18.35 -3.42 -6.06
C ILE A 172 -17.13 -3.64 -6.97
N SER A 173 -16.91 -4.87 -7.45
CA SER A 173 -15.78 -5.23 -8.31
C SER A 173 -16.26 -6.14 -9.43
N PRO A 174 -15.95 -5.84 -10.71
CA PRO A 174 -16.30 -6.73 -11.82
C PRO A 174 -15.50 -8.04 -11.79
N GLY A 175 -14.36 -8.05 -11.10
CA GLY A 175 -13.40 -9.16 -11.10
C GLY A 175 -12.68 -9.31 -12.44
N VAL A 176 -11.81 -10.32 -12.51
CA VAL A 176 -11.13 -10.69 -13.76
C VAL A 176 -11.79 -11.94 -14.34
N PRO A 177 -12.33 -11.88 -15.58
CA PRO A 177 -12.91 -13.05 -16.23
C PRO A 177 -11.92 -14.22 -16.28
N GLY A 178 -12.38 -15.43 -15.96
CA GLY A 178 -11.56 -16.64 -16.05
C GLY A 178 -10.45 -16.80 -14.99
N ILE A 179 -10.34 -15.89 -14.01
CA ILE A 179 -9.24 -15.84 -13.03
C ILE A 179 -8.99 -17.15 -12.26
N ASN A 180 -10.01 -18.01 -12.11
CA ASN A 180 -9.87 -19.32 -11.48
C ASN A 180 -8.84 -20.21 -12.20
N ASN A 181 -8.70 -20.05 -13.52
CA ASN A 181 -7.79 -20.84 -14.36
C ASN A 181 -6.36 -20.28 -14.41
N GLY A 182 -6.10 -19.15 -13.74
CA GLY A 182 -4.85 -18.42 -13.84
C GLY A 182 -4.89 -17.31 -14.89
N LEU A 183 -3.72 -16.78 -15.25
CA LEU A 183 -3.55 -15.76 -16.28
C LEU A 183 -2.45 -16.18 -17.24
N SER A 184 -2.69 -16.09 -18.55
CA SER A 184 -1.61 -16.15 -19.54
C SER A 184 -0.69 -14.92 -19.39
N LYS A 185 0.53 -15.01 -19.94
CA LYS A 185 1.48 -13.89 -19.91
C LYS A 185 0.90 -12.64 -20.58
N THR A 186 0.19 -12.81 -21.68
CA THR A 186 -0.49 -11.72 -22.40
C THR A 186 -1.58 -11.08 -21.56
N GLU A 187 -2.40 -11.88 -20.85
CA GLU A 187 -3.43 -11.36 -19.96
C GLU A 187 -2.82 -10.60 -18.77
N PHE A 188 -1.79 -11.16 -18.14
CA PHE A 188 -1.04 -10.49 -17.08
C PHE A 188 -0.49 -9.13 -17.54
N ASP A 189 0.20 -9.08 -18.68
CA ASP A 189 0.77 -7.84 -19.21
C ASP A 189 -0.31 -6.81 -19.52
N ASN A 190 -1.41 -7.23 -20.15
CA ASN A 190 -2.52 -6.34 -20.47
C ASN A 190 -3.26 -5.84 -19.22
N LEU A 191 -3.33 -6.65 -18.16
CA LEU A 191 -3.92 -6.26 -16.90
C LEU A 191 -3.04 -5.26 -16.14
N VAL A 192 -1.71 -5.44 -16.14
CA VAL A 192 -0.77 -4.46 -15.56
C VAL A 192 -0.78 -3.16 -16.37
N LYS A 193 -0.76 -3.23 -17.71
CA LYS A 193 -0.82 -2.06 -18.60
C LYS A 193 -2.11 -1.25 -18.45
N ARG A 194 -3.25 -1.92 -18.30
CA ARG A 194 -4.56 -1.26 -18.13
C ARG A 194 -4.79 -0.70 -16.73
N GLY A 195 -4.02 -1.12 -15.73
CA GLY A 195 -4.05 -0.46 -14.43
C GLY A 195 -3.42 0.93 -14.55
N THR A 196 -4.22 1.99 -14.47
CA THR A 196 -3.74 3.37 -14.68
C THR A 196 -3.29 4.06 -13.40
N ASN A 197 -3.45 3.42 -12.25
CA ASN A 197 -3.35 4.06 -10.93
C ASN A 197 -2.39 3.32 -9.99
N TRP A 198 -1.34 2.66 -10.51
CA TRP A 198 -0.31 2.05 -9.65
C TRP A 198 0.46 3.13 -8.89
N VAL A 199 0.74 4.23 -9.57
CA VAL A 199 1.31 5.46 -9.01
C VAL A 199 0.71 6.69 -9.68
N TYR A 200 0.82 7.84 -9.02
CA TYR A 200 0.51 9.13 -9.65
C TYR A 200 1.45 9.40 -10.82
N ASN A 201 0.93 10.00 -11.90
CA ASN A 201 1.69 10.29 -13.13
C ASN A 201 2.41 9.07 -13.72
N GLN A 202 1.73 7.92 -13.72
CA GLN A 202 2.27 6.65 -14.22
C GLN A 202 2.78 6.78 -15.67
N THR A 203 4.03 6.36 -15.89
CA THR A 203 4.66 6.34 -17.22
C THR A 203 4.78 4.91 -17.74
N GLN A 204 5.04 4.74 -19.04
CA GLN A 204 5.29 3.42 -19.63
C GLN A 204 6.49 2.72 -18.97
N LYS A 205 7.52 3.48 -18.57
CA LYS A 205 8.70 2.93 -17.85
C LYS A 205 8.30 2.27 -16.53
N VAL A 206 7.35 2.86 -15.80
CA VAL A 206 6.83 2.27 -14.55
C VAL A 206 6.11 0.96 -14.86
N VAL A 207 5.25 0.94 -15.88
CA VAL A 207 4.52 -0.26 -16.30
C VAL A 207 5.48 -1.39 -16.69
N ASP A 208 6.49 -1.08 -17.50
CA ASP A 208 7.48 -2.06 -17.95
C ASP A 208 8.31 -2.60 -16.77
N ALA A 209 8.73 -1.72 -15.85
CA ALA A 209 9.43 -2.11 -14.64
C ALA A 209 8.56 -2.98 -13.72
N THR A 210 7.26 -2.69 -13.58
CA THR A 210 6.32 -3.51 -12.81
C THR A 210 6.14 -4.89 -13.43
N ILE A 211 5.98 -4.98 -14.76
CA ILE A 211 5.90 -6.28 -15.45
C ILE A 211 7.18 -7.08 -15.22
N PHE A 212 8.34 -6.45 -15.34
CA PHE A 212 9.63 -7.09 -15.11
C PHE A 212 9.76 -7.61 -13.67
N GLU A 213 9.47 -6.77 -12.68
CA GLU A 213 9.63 -7.05 -11.25
C GLU A 213 8.68 -8.16 -10.75
N TYR A 214 7.48 -8.26 -11.34
CA TYR A 214 6.47 -9.23 -10.93
C TYR A 214 6.38 -10.45 -11.86
N THR A 215 7.16 -10.52 -12.93
CA THR A 215 7.33 -11.77 -13.69
C THR A 215 8.34 -12.66 -12.97
N ASP A 216 7.92 -13.86 -12.54
CA ASP A 216 8.88 -14.91 -12.19
C ASP A 216 9.47 -15.45 -13.50
N TRP A 217 10.66 -15.00 -13.85
CA TRP A 217 11.33 -15.36 -15.09
C TRP A 217 11.70 -16.84 -15.20
N THR A 218 11.67 -17.59 -14.09
CA THR A 218 11.84 -19.06 -14.11
C THR A 218 10.56 -19.80 -14.47
N ASN A 219 9.39 -19.18 -14.27
CA ASN A 219 8.06 -19.75 -14.49
C ASN A 219 7.15 -18.78 -15.26
N ALA A 220 7.70 -18.02 -16.21
CA ALA A 220 7.04 -16.86 -16.83
C ALA A 220 5.76 -17.17 -17.61
N THR A 221 5.47 -18.45 -17.87
CA THR A 221 4.27 -18.93 -18.58
C THR A 221 3.31 -19.70 -17.68
N ASN A 222 3.64 -19.93 -16.40
CA ASN A 222 2.78 -20.65 -15.49
C ASN A 222 1.56 -19.78 -15.10
N LEU A 223 0.37 -20.23 -15.51
CA LEU A 223 -0.86 -19.46 -15.38
C LEU A 223 -1.19 -19.10 -13.93
N LEU A 224 -0.96 -20.02 -12.99
CA LEU A 224 -1.30 -19.84 -11.58
C LEU A 224 -0.30 -18.92 -10.89
N VAL A 225 0.98 -18.99 -11.27
CA VAL A 225 2.02 -18.07 -10.80
C VAL A 225 1.71 -16.66 -11.26
N LEU A 226 1.38 -16.45 -12.54
CA LEU A 226 1.03 -15.14 -13.08
C LEU A 226 -0.22 -14.53 -12.43
N ARG A 227 -1.24 -15.35 -12.11
CA ARG A 227 -2.37 -14.90 -11.28
C ARG A 227 -1.92 -14.37 -9.93
N GLN A 228 -1.11 -15.15 -9.21
CA GLN A 228 -0.60 -14.73 -7.90
C GLN A 228 0.20 -13.43 -8.02
N LYS A 229 1.08 -13.34 -9.03
CA LYS A 229 1.89 -12.14 -9.27
C LYS A 229 1.04 -10.91 -9.59
N TYR A 230 -0.07 -11.07 -10.32
CA TYR A 230 -0.99 -9.96 -10.55
C TYR A 230 -1.65 -9.49 -9.24
N MET A 231 -2.10 -10.42 -8.40
CA MET A 231 -2.62 -10.07 -7.07
C MET A 231 -1.55 -9.39 -6.20
N ASP A 232 -0.29 -9.82 -6.31
CA ASP A 232 0.83 -9.22 -5.58
C ASP A 232 1.10 -7.78 -6.06
N VAL A 233 1.03 -7.50 -7.37
CA VAL A 233 1.12 -6.11 -7.92
C VAL A 233 0.07 -5.22 -7.26
N ILE A 234 -1.20 -5.65 -7.27
CA ILE A 234 -2.30 -4.88 -6.68
C ILE A 234 -2.07 -4.68 -5.17
N THR A 235 -1.71 -5.76 -4.47
CA THR A 235 -1.51 -5.73 -3.01
C THR A 235 -0.41 -4.77 -2.63
N ASP A 236 0.72 -4.82 -3.34
CA ASP A 236 1.90 -4.08 -2.98
C ASP A 236 1.78 -2.60 -3.39
N ALA A 237 1.29 -2.32 -4.61
CA ALA A 237 1.14 -0.96 -5.12
C ALA A 237 0.07 -0.17 -4.36
N LEU A 238 -1.11 -0.76 -4.12
CA LEU A 238 -2.25 -0.02 -3.56
C LEU A 238 -2.26 0.03 -2.03
N PHE A 239 -1.67 -0.98 -1.37
CA PHE A 239 -1.79 -1.15 0.09
C PHE A 239 -0.44 -1.17 0.80
N LYS A 240 0.44 -2.16 0.54
CA LYS A 240 1.65 -2.33 1.35
C LYS A 240 2.64 -1.17 1.20
N ALA A 241 2.96 -0.76 -0.03
CA ALA A 241 3.94 0.29 -0.25
C ALA A 241 3.49 1.65 0.32
N PRO A 242 2.22 2.11 0.10
CA PRO A 242 1.67 3.29 0.77
C PRO A 242 1.67 3.19 2.30
N ALA A 243 1.32 2.03 2.86
CA ALA A 243 1.28 1.82 4.31
C ALA A 243 2.70 1.90 4.93
N VAL A 244 3.69 1.23 4.33
CA VAL A 244 5.09 1.29 4.77
C VAL A 244 5.64 2.70 4.66
N ARG A 245 5.38 3.41 3.57
CA ARG A 245 5.79 4.82 3.39
C ARG A 245 5.17 5.71 4.48
N SER A 246 3.87 5.57 4.71
CA SER A 246 3.16 6.36 5.73
C SER A 246 3.69 6.10 7.13
N ALA A 247 3.93 4.84 7.51
CA ALA A 247 4.51 4.48 8.81
C ALA A 247 5.90 5.10 9.01
N GLN A 248 6.74 5.11 7.97
CA GLN A 248 8.05 5.76 8.02
C GLN A 248 7.95 7.28 8.16
N VAL A 249 7.04 7.93 7.44
CA VAL A 249 6.79 9.37 7.56
C VAL A 249 6.27 9.73 8.95
N PHE A 250 5.34 8.94 9.49
CA PHE A 250 4.78 9.15 10.83
C PHE A 250 5.87 9.10 11.90
N VAL A 251 6.70 8.05 11.90
CA VAL A 251 7.79 7.92 12.88
C VAL A 251 8.87 8.99 12.72
N LYS A 252 9.19 9.41 11.49
CA LYS A 252 10.10 10.55 11.25
C LYS A 252 9.59 11.86 11.86
N ASN A 253 8.27 12.00 12.00
CA ASN A 253 7.60 13.14 12.61
C ASN A 253 7.15 12.84 14.07
N ASN A 254 7.83 11.91 14.75
CA ASN A 254 7.60 11.56 16.15
C ASN A 254 6.20 11.04 16.50
N ILE A 255 5.47 10.49 15.52
CA ILE A 255 4.18 9.83 15.78
C ILE A 255 4.41 8.42 16.32
N GLU A 256 3.85 8.13 17.50
CA GLU A 256 3.78 6.77 18.01
C GLU A 256 2.90 5.92 17.06
N THR A 257 3.54 4.96 16.39
CA THR A 257 2.94 4.20 15.29
C THR A 257 3.05 2.71 15.56
N TYR A 258 1.98 1.95 15.35
CA TYR A 258 1.95 0.49 15.42
C TYR A 258 1.59 -0.08 14.06
N PHE A 259 2.32 -1.11 13.61
CA PHE A 259 2.12 -1.69 12.27
C PHE A 259 1.66 -3.14 12.34
N TYR A 260 0.64 -3.52 11.56
CA TYR A 260 0.19 -4.91 11.45
C TYR A 260 0.07 -5.39 10.00
N CYS A 261 0.24 -6.70 9.78
CA CYS A 261 -0.23 -7.40 8.58
C CYS A 261 -1.26 -8.45 8.99
N PHE A 262 -2.47 -8.40 8.44
CA PHE A 262 -3.50 -9.41 8.73
C PHE A 262 -3.24 -10.66 7.89
N ASP A 263 -3.09 -11.82 8.54
CA ASP A 263 -2.60 -13.06 7.95
C ASP A 263 -3.48 -14.26 8.34
N TYR A 264 -4.77 -14.03 8.53
CA TYR A 264 -5.71 -15.11 8.80
C TYR A 264 -7.08 -14.83 8.19
N PHE A 265 -7.51 -15.70 7.30
CA PHE A 265 -8.89 -15.73 6.82
C PHE A 265 -9.21 -17.11 6.31
N VAL A 266 -10.32 -17.68 6.77
CA VAL A 266 -10.82 -18.97 6.32
C VAL A 266 -12.27 -18.78 5.89
N SER A 267 -12.59 -19.20 4.67
CA SER A 267 -13.95 -19.14 4.15
C SER A 267 -14.18 -20.27 3.15
N PRO A 268 -15.29 -21.04 3.28
CA PRO A 268 -15.67 -22.02 2.27
C PRO A 268 -16.26 -21.35 1.01
N TRP A 269 -16.57 -20.05 1.08
CA TRP A 269 -17.24 -19.31 0.00
C TRP A 269 -16.28 -18.71 -1.02
N TYR A 270 -14.99 -18.67 -0.71
CA TYR A 270 -13.97 -18.06 -1.56
C TYR A 270 -12.87 -19.08 -1.88
N PRO A 271 -12.30 -19.05 -3.09
CA PRO A 271 -11.19 -19.93 -3.42
C PRO A 271 -9.99 -19.69 -2.49
N SER A 272 -9.32 -20.77 -2.08
CA SER A 272 -8.14 -20.67 -1.19
C SER A 272 -7.03 -19.79 -1.76
N TRP A 273 -6.87 -19.77 -3.09
CA TRP A 273 -5.89 -18.94 -3.78
C TRP A 273 -6.15 -17.44 -3.65
N SER A 274 -7.36 -17.01 -3.29
CA SER A 274 -7.65 -15.58 -3.04
C SER A 274 -6.95 -15.04 -1.78
N GLY A 275 -6.48 -15.93 -0.90
CA GLY A 275 -5.69 -15.61 0.28
C GLY A 275 -6.45 -14.75 1.30
N VAL A 276 -5.68 -13.99 2.09
CA VAL A 276 -6.22 -13.03 3.07
C VAL A 276 -6.46 -11.71 2.36
N PHE A 277 -7.56 -11.65 1.60
CA PHE A 277 -7.86 -10.53 0.70
C PHE A 277 -8.36 -9.26 1.42
N HIS A 278 -8.55 -8.19 0.67
CA HIS A 278 -8.89 -6.86 1.21
C HIS A 278 -10.21 -6.85 1.98
N GLY A 279 -10.19 -6.29 3.21
CA GLY A 279 -11.37 -6.10 4.05
C GLY A 279 -11.79 -7.28 4.92
N VAL A 280 -11.07 -8.41 4.84
CA VAL A 280 -11.39 -9.59 5.68
C VAL A 280 -11.03 -9.40 7.16
N ASP A 281 -10.18 -8.42 7.48
CA ASP A 281 -9.91 -8.00 8.86
C ASP A 281 -11.18 -7.50 9.57
N LEU A 282 -12.07 -6.81 8.86
CA LEU A 282 -13.35 -6.34 9.38
C LEU A 282 -14.23 -7.46 9.96
N VAL A 283 -14.12 -8.68 9.43
CA VAL A 283 -14.84 -9.86 9.94
C VAL A 283 -14.52 -10.07 11.41
N TYR A 284 -13.25 -9.90 11.79
CA TYR A 284 -12.75 -10.14 13.14
C TYR A 284 -12.77 -8.87 14.00
N VAL A 285 -12.53 -7.69 13.42
CA VAL A 285 -12.64 -6.38 14.11
C VAL A 285 -14.07 -6.12 14.59
N PHE A 286 -15.09 -6.44 13.79
CA PHE A 286 -16.50 -6.24 14.16
C PHE A 286 -17.16 -7.48 14.79
N GLY A 287 -16.38 -8.51 15.14
CA GLY A 287 -16.89 -9.61 15.95
C GLY A 287 -17.86 -10.56 15.24
N ARG A 288 -17.81 -10.71 13.91
CA ARG A 288 -18.68 -11.66 13.20
C ARG A 288 -18.61 -13.08 13.77
N PRO A 289 -17.45 -13.63 14.19
CA PRO A 289 -17.39 -14.95 14.83
C PRO A 289 -18.26 -15.11 16.08
N PHE A 290 -18.54 -14.02 16.81
CA PHE A 290 -19.41 -14.06 18.01
C PHE A 290 -20.87 -14.39 17.68
N ARG A 291 -21.29 -14.40 16.41
CA ARG A 291 -22.60 -14.95 16.02
C ARG A 291 -22.74 -16.45 16.30
N LYS A 292 -21.62 -17.17 16.43
CA LYS A 292 -21.55 -18.58 16.82
C LYS A 292 -21.27 -18.75 18.33
N TYR A 293 -21.25 -17.66 19.10
CA TYR A 293 -20.88 -17.70 20.51
C TYR A 293 -21.88 -18.51 21.34
N ASN A 294 -21.37 -19.43 22.15
CA ASN A 294 -22.19 -20.24 23.04
C ASN A 294 -21.87 -19.91 24.50
N LYS A 295 -22.85 -19.33 25.22
CA LYS A 295 -22.70 -18.97 26.65
C LYS A 295 -22.54 -20.18 27.57
N SER A 296 -22.94 -21.37 27.13
CA SER A 296 -22.86 -22.61 27.93
C SER A 296 -21.47 -23.25 27.91
N VAL A 297 -20.52 -22.66 27.18
CA VAL A 297 -19.17 -23.19 26.96
C VAL A 297 -18.16 -22.16 27.44
N SER A 298 -17.08 -22.59 28.10
CA SER A 298 -16.07 -21.66 28.61
C SER A 298 -15.37 -20.91 27.47
N GLU A 299 -14.73 -19.78 27.77
CA GLU A 299 -13.99 -19.01 26.75
C GLU A 299 -12.86 -19.81 26.08
N ALA A 300 -12.21 -20.70 26.84
CA ALA A 300 -11.13 -21.56 26.34
C ALA A 300 -11.63 -22.60 25.33
N GLU A 301 -12.90 -22.97 25.45
CA GLU A 301 -13.57 -23.93 24.57
C GLU A 301 -14.33 -23.24 23.42
N GLN A 302 -14.35 -21.90 23.38
CA GLN A 302 -14.84 -21.17 22.20
C GLN A 302 -13.91 -21.48 21.02
N GLY A 303 -14.49 -21.67 19.84
CA GLY A 303 -13.72 -21.99 18.63
C GLY A 303 -12.65 -20.94 18.31
N MET A 304 -11.58 -21.37 17.64
CA MET A 304 -10.41 -20.55 17.30
C MET A 304 -10.76 -19.17 16.71
N GLU A 305 -11.77 -19.07 15.85
CA GLU A 305 -12.19 -17.80 15.25
C GLU A 305 -12.77 -16.80 16.27
N ILE A 306 -13.48 -17.28 17.29
CA ILE A 306 -14.03 -16.42 18.37
C ILE A 306 -12.88 -15.90 19.22
N THR A 307 -11.95 -16.77 19.63
CA THR A 307 -10.77 -16.39 20.40
C THR A 307 -9.90 -15.39 19.65
N PHE A 308 -9.65 -15.64 18.36
CA PHE A 308 -8.89 -14.71 17.52
C PHE A 308 -9.61 -13.36 17.37
N SER A 309 -10.92 -13.35 17.11
CA SER A 309 -11.70 -12.11 17.04
C SER A 309 -11.69 -11.33 18.35
N LYS A 310 -11.78 -12.03 19.51
CA LYS A 310 -11.65 -11.40 20.83
C LYS A 310 -10.30 -10.71 20.99
N GLN A 311 -9.21 -11.35 20.56
CA GLN A 311 -7.88 -10.74 20.60
C GLN A 311 -7.79 -9.49 19.72
N ILE A 312 -8.32 -9.53 18.49
CA ILE A 312 -8.35 -8.35 17.60
C ILE A 312 -9.14 -7.20 18.22
N ILE A 313 -10.36 -7.46 18.69
CA ILE A 313 -11.22 -6.44 19.34
C ILE A 313 -10.52 -5.84 20.56
N SER A 314 -9.86 -6.67 21.39
CA SER A 314 -9.10 -6.20 22.55
C SER A 314 -7.97 -5.26 22.13
N ARG A 315 -7.21 -5.58 21.09
CA ARG A 315 -6.10 -4.73 20.61
C ARG A 315 -6.61 -3.37 20.09
N TRP A 316 -7.68 -3.37 19.29
CA TRP A 316 -8.29 -2.13 18.77
C TRP A 316 -8.87 -1.27 19.89
N SER A 317 -9.63 -1.87 20.80
CA SER A 317 -10.24 -1.14 21.91
C SER A 317 -9.22 -0.66 22.95
N ASN A 318 -8.16 -1.43 23.21
CA ASN A 318 -7.07 -0.98 24.08
C ASN A 318 -6.30 0.18 23.47
N PHE A 319 -6.01 0.14 22.16
CA PHE A 319 -5.43 1.29 21.48
C PHE A 319 -6.34 2.53 21.57
N ALA A 320 -7.65 2.39 21.31
CA ALA A 320 -8.58 3.50 21.43
C ALA A 320 -8.57 4.12 22.84
N LYS A 321 -8.49 3.30 23.89
CA LYS A 321 -8.43 3.74 25.30
C LYS A 321 -7.08 4.35 25.68
N THR A 322 -5.97 3.71 25.36
CA THR A 322 -4.65 3.97 25.97
C THR A 322 -3.58 4.47 24.99
N GLY A 323 -3.79 4.30 23.69
CA GLY A 323 -2.79 4.56 22.66
C GLY A 323 -1.88 3.38 22.38
N LYS A 324 -2.07 2.24 23.06
CA LYS A 324 -1.25 1.03 22.89
C LYS A 324 -2.14 -0.19 22.60
N PRO A 325 -1.84 -0.99 21.56
CA PRO A 325 -2.66 -2.14 21.17
C PRO A 325 -2.30 -3.43 21.95
N THR A 326 -1.85 -3.32 23.20
CA THR A 326 -1.47 -4.48 24.03
C THR A 326 -2.71 -5.28 24.44
N ALA A 327 -2.66 -6.61 24.36
CA ALA A 327 -3.74 -7.48 24.82
C ALA A 327 -3.50 -7.87 26.29
N ASP A 328 -4.50 -7.66 27.16
CA ASP A 328 -4.35 -7.75 28.62
C ASP A 328 -4.25 -9.17 29.21
N VAL A 329 -4.33 -10.25 28.42
CA VAL A 329 -4.64 -11.56 29.03
C VAL A 329 -3.59 -12.64 28.84
N ASN A 330 -2.84 -12.73 27.72
CA ASN A 330 -1.81 -13.77 27.49
C ASN A 330 -0.95 -13.54 26.21
N GLY A 331 -0.93 -12.33 25.64
CA GLY A 331 -0.61 -12.13 24.21
C GLY A 331 0.76 -11.54 23.87
N THR A 332 1.29 -11.94 22.72
CA THR A 332 2.47 -11.37 22.04
C THR A 332 2.48 -9.83 22.13
N ASN A 333 3.52 -9.27 22.73
CA ASN A 333 3.76 -7.83 22.82
C ASN A 333 3.79 -7.25 21.40
N TRP A 334 2.99 -6.20 21.14
CA TRP A 334 2.97 -5.50 19.85
C TRP A 334 3.86 -4.26 19.98
N PRO A 335 5.10 -4.31 19.48
CA PRO A 335 6.02 -3.19 19.59
C PRO A 335 5.61 -2.03 18.67
N ALA A 336 5.96 -0.81 19.08
CA ALA A 336 5.89 0.35 18.20
C ALA A 336 6.81 0.14 16.98
N TYR A 337 6.38 0.63 15.82
CA TYR A 337 7.16 0.66 14.61
C TYR A 337 8.32 1.66 14.75
N THR A 338 9.52 1.28 14.34
CA THR A 338 10.69 2.16 14.33
C THR A 338 11.40 2.07 12.98
N LEU A 339 12.13 3.13 12.59
CA LEU A 339 12.92 3.10 11.35
C LEU A 339 14.07 2.10 11.41
N LYS A 340 14.57 1.80 12.62
CA LYS A 340 15.66 0.85 12.87
C LYS A 340 15.19 -0.60 12.71
N ASP A 341 14.15 -0.97 13.46
CA ASP A 341 13.75 -2.38 13.56
C ASP A 341 12.65 -2.76 12.57
N LYS A 342 11.87 -1.78 12.09
CA LYS A 342 10.77 -1.95 11.13
C LYS A 342 9.85 -3.12 11.49
N GLN A 343 9.56 -3.29 12.78
CA GLN A 343 8.79 -4.42 13.29
C GLN A 343 7.30 -4.22 13.03
N PHE A 344 6.62 -5.32 12.74
CA PHE A 344 5.17 -5.36 12.62
C PHE A 344 4.63 -6.67 13.17
N ILE A 345 3.39 -6.66 13.63
CA ILE A 345 2.72 -7.91 14.04
C ILE A 345 2.04 -8.54 12.82
N SER A 346 2.29 -9.83 12.59
CA SER A 346 1.44 -10.65 11.73
C SER A 346 0.27 -11.15 12.56
N LEU A 347 -0.95 -10.71 12.25
CA LEU A 347 -2.17 -11.03 12.99
C LEU A 347 -2.78 -12.32 12.45
N SER A 348 -2.69 -13.36 13.28
CA SER A 348 -3.30 -14.67 13.08
C SER A 348 -3.61 -15.30 14.46
N PRO A 349 -4.28 -16.47 14.54
CA PRO A 349 -4.45 -17.18 15.81
C PRO A 349 -3.13 -17.44 16.55
N SER A 350 -2.01 -17.53 15.82
CA SER A 350 -0.64 -17.63 16.33
C SER A 350 0.18 -16.37 16.02
N SER A 351 -0.39 -15.20 16.36
CA SER A 351 0.19 -13.89 16.05
C SER A 351 1.67 -13.77 16.45
N SER A 352 2.49 -13.26 15.53
CA SER A 352 3.96 -13.21 15.69
C SER A 352 4.53 -11.85 15.25
N ILE A 353 5.68 -11.46 15.81
CA ILE A 353 6.39 -10.26 15.39
C ILE A 353 7.33 -10.60 14.24
N GLN A 354 7.16 -9.87 13.14
CA GLN A 354 8.02 -9.93 11.98
C GLN A 354 8.74 -8.58 11.79
N LYS A 355 9.71 -8.53 10.89
CA LYS A 355 10.50 -7.33 10.61
C LYS A 355 10.60 -7.09 9.11
N ASN A 356 10.75 -5.82 8.74
CA ASN A 356 11.17 -5.39 7.40
C ASN A 356 10.35 -6.04 6.28
N MET A 357 9.05 -5.73 6.23
CA MET A 357 8.10 -6.28 5.27
C MET A 357 8.59 -6.16 3.83
N LEU A 358 8.75 -7.30 3.14
CA LEU A 358 9.05 -7.41 1.69
C LEU A 358 10.03 -6.34 1.19
N PRO A 359 11.28 -6.29 1.71
CA PRO A 359 12.11 -5.10 1.61
C PRO A 359 12.43 -4.70 0.17
N GLU A 360 12.68 -5.68 -0.71
CA GLU A 360 12.95 -5.46 -2.13
C GLU A 360 11.72 -4.90 -2.85
N LYS A 361 10.53 -5.45 -2.61
CA LYS A 361 9.27 -4.93 -3.19
C LYS A 361 8.93 -3.54 -2.67
N MET A 362 9.15 -3.29 -1.38
CA MET A 362 8.95 -1.97 -0.81
C MET A 362 9.96 -0.96 -1.38
N ALA A 363 11.22 -1.36 -1.63
CA ALA A 363 12.20 -0.51 -2.30
C ALA A 363 11.87 -0.26 -3.78
N PHE A 364 11.35 -1.27 -4.48
CA PHE A 364 10.85 -1.13 -5.85
C PHE A 364 9.78 -0.02 -5.92
N TRP A 365 8.73 -0.13 -5.12
CA TRP A 365 7.62 0.85 -5.15
C TRP A 365 7.97 2.19 -4.51
N ASN A 366 8.73 2.19 -3.41
CA ASN A 366 8.97 3.42 -2.64
C ASN A 366 10.25 4.19 -3.02
N SER A 367 11.15 3.59 -3.81
CA SER A 367 12.41 4.21 -4.24
C SER A 367 12.61 4.18 -5.76
N LEU A 368 12.55 3.01 -6.41
CA LEU A 368 12.84 2.90 -7.85
C LEU A 368 11.73 3.54 -8.70
N VAL A 369 10.48 3.18 -8.45
CA VAL A 369 9.34 3.69 -9.24
C VAL A 369 9.26 5.23 -9.23
N PRO A 370 9.40 5.94 -8.09
CA PRO A 370 9.48 7.40 -8.07
C PRO A 370 10.59 7.96 -8.98
N ALA A 371 11.79 7.38 -8.94
CA ALA A 371 12.91 7.80 -9.78
C ALA A 371 12.65 7.59 -11.30
N LEU A 372 11.78 6.65 -11.66
CA LEU A 372 11.34 6.44 -13.05
C LEU A 372 10.28 7.46 -13.51
N THR A 373 9.62 8.13 -12.57
CA THR A 373 8.61 9.17 -12.85
C THR A 373 9.18 10.59 -12.90
N GLU A 374 10.36 10.81 -12.31
CA GLU A 374 11.07 12.09 -12.40
C GLU A 374 11.62 12.28 -13.83
N THR A 375 10.97 13.14 -14.61
CA THR A 375 11.55 13.64 -15.85
C THR A 375 12.71 14.56 -15.50
N THR A 376 13.89 14.28 -16.03
CA THR A 376 15.05 15.17 -15.95
C THR A 376 14.69 16.47 -16.67
N GLU A 377 14.21 17.48 -15.94
CA GLU A 377 14.23 18.86 -16.42
C GLU A 377 15.71 19.25 -16.49
N THR A 378 16.30 19.05 -17.66
CA THR A 378 17.53 19.74 -18.03
C THR A 378 17.15 21.22 -18.14
N GLN A 379 17.47 21.98 -17.09
CA GLN A 379 17.45 23.43 -17.15
C GLN A 379 18.22 23.88 -18.40
N PRO A 380 17.65 24.72 -19.28
CA PRO A 380 18.41 25.29 -20.38
C PRO A 380 19.54 26.16 -19.80
N PRO A 381 20.74 26.14 -20.40
CA PRO A 381 21.85 26.94 -19.92
C PRO A 381 21.44 28.41 -19.95
N SER A 382 21.52 29.07 -18.79
CA SER A 382 21.22 30.48 -18.64
C SER A 382 22.03 31.29 -19.65
N THR A 383 21.35 31.95 -20.58
CA THR A 383 21.94 32.95 -21.48
C THR A 383 22.21 34.23 -20.69
N GLY A 384 23.36 34.27 -20.01
CA GLY A 384 23.90 35.50 -19.42
C GLY A 384 24.63 36.33 -20.47
N THR A 385 24.06 37.47 -20.87
CA THR A 385 24.74 38.53 -21.62
C THR A 385 25.79 39.22 -20.71
N PRO A 386 26.95 39.64 -21.24
CA PRO A 386 28.16 39.84 -20.44
C PRO A 386 28.20 41.19 -19.72
N ALA A 387 28.51 41.15 -18.42
CA ALA A 387 28.93 42.33 -17.67
C ALA A 387 30.46 42.43 -17.66
N THR A 388 30.90 43.66 -17.93
CA THR A 388 32.25 44.19 -18.13
C THR A 388 33.27 43.92 -17.01
N MET A 389 34.53 43.76 -17.44
CA MET A 389 35.75 43.55 -16.64
C MET A 389 36.11 44.68 -15.66
N ARG A 390 36.70 44.29 -14.51
CA ARG A 390 38.03 44.75 -14.02
C ARG A 390 38.55 43.84 -12.87
N PRO A 391 39.86 43.82 -12.55
CA PRO A 391 40.64 42.58 -12.53
C PRO A 391 41.33 42.26 -11.19
N THR A 392 42.03 41.11 -11.19
CA THR A 392 43.03 40.59 -10.23
C THR A 392 42.46 39.91 -8.97
N GLY A 393 42.87 38.70 -8.57
CA GLY A 393 43.88 37.81 -9.12
C GLY A 393 43.82 36.39 -8.50
N GLU A 394 44.72 35.57 -9.04
CA GLU A 394 45.19 34.26 -8.59
C GLU A 394 44.34 33.00 -8.83
N LYS A 395 45.04 32.04 -9.45
CA LYS A 395 44.59 30.75 -9.94
C LYS A 395 44.64 29.73 -8.81
N GLU A 396 43.58 28.95 -8.63
CA GLU A 396 43.71 27.56 -8.20
C GLU A 396 43.06 26.64 -9.23
N ALA A 397 43.87 25.72 -9.76
CA ALA A 397 43.48 24.75 -10.75
C ALA A 397 42.74 23.59 -10.08
N ALA A 398 41.60 23.19 -10.66
CA ALA A 398 40.88 21.99 -10.31
C ALA A 398 41.73 20.73 -10.62
N THR A 399 42.08 19.96 -9.60
CA THR A 399 42.57 18.59 -9.74
C THR A 399 41.39 17.63 -9.78
N SER A 400 41.16 17.06 -10.97
CA SER A 400 40.25 15.92 -11.17
C SER A 400 40.79 14.67 -10.45
N ASP A 401 39.89 13.99 -9.76
CA ASP A 401 40.16 12.95 -8.77
C ASP A 401 40.57 11.60 -9.42
N LYS A 402 41.83 11.49 -9.84
CA LYS A 402 42.46 10.24 -10.33
C LYS A 402 42.50 9.11 -9.27
N LYS A 403 42.21 9.38 -7.99
CA LYS A 403 42.19 8.36 -6.94
C LYS A 403 40.98 7.44 -7.05
N THR A 404 39.85 7.96 -7.49
CA THR A 404 38.58 7.23 -7.54
C THR A 404 38.55 6.23 -8.70
N GLU A 405 39.17 6.57 -9.83
CA GLU A 405 39.31 5.69 -10.99
C GLU A 405 40.25 4.51 -10.71
N ASN A 406 41.39 4.77 -10.07
CA ASN A 406 42.36 3.73 -9.70
C ASN A 406 41.80 2.76 -8.64
N ALA A 407 40.95 3.25 -7.73
CA ALA A 407 40.27 2.41 -6.75
C ALA A 407 39.26 1.46 -7.39
N LEU A 408 38.51 1.92 -8.41
CA LEU A 408 37.57 1.07 -9.14
C LEU A 408 38.28 -0.05 -9.90
N ILE A 409 39.39 0.27 -10.57
CA ILE A 409 40.19 -0.70 -11.32
C ILE A 409 40.75 -1.78 -10.38
N ALA A 410 41.25 -1.39 -9.19
CA ALA A 410 41.75 -2.33 -8.20
C ALA A 410 40.67 -3.32 -7.72
N VAL A 411 39.45 -2.85 -7.48
CA VAL A 411 38.32 -3.72 -7.07
C VAL A 411 37.95 -4.72 -8.16
N VAL A 412 37.90 -4.29 -9.42
CA VAL A 412 37.59 -5.18 -10.55
C VAL A 412 38.66 -6.27 -10.72
N VAL A 413 39.94 -5.94 -10.55
CA VAL A 413 41.04 -6.92 -10.62
C VAL A 413 40.95 -7.94 -9.49
N VAL A 414 40.66 -7.52 -8.25
CA VAL A 414 40.50 -8.44 -7.12
C VAL A 414 39.34 -9.41 -7.34
N LEU A 415 38.20 -8.92 -7.83
CA LEU A 415 37.05 -9.76 -8.14
C LEU A 415 37.35 -10.78 -9.24
N ALA A 416 38.08 -10.38 -10.29
CA ALA A 416 38.49 -11.29 -11.37
C ALA A 416 39.40 -12.42 -10.86
N VAL A 417 40.35 -12.11 -9.98
CA VAL A 417 41.24 -13.11 -9.36
C VAL A 417 40.47 -14.08 -8.49
N LEU A 418 39.52 -13.60 -7.69
CA LEU A 418 38.68 -14.46 -6.84
C LEU A 418 37.84 -15.45 -7.66
N VAL A 419 37.30 -15.01 -8.80
CA VAL A 419 36.55 -15.89 -9.72
C VAL A 419 37.46 -16.97 -10.30
N LEU A 420 38.69 -16.62 -10.72
CA LEU A 420 39.64 -17.59 -11.26
C LEU A 420 40.06 -18.63 -10.22
N VAL A 421 40.27 -18.23 -8.97
CA VAL A 421 40.56 -19.15 -7.86
C VAL A 421 39.38 -20.10 -7.62
N LEU A 422 38.15 -19.57 -7.63
CA LEU A 422 36.95 -20.39 -7.43
C LEU A 422 36.81 -21.45 -8.54
N VAL A 423 37.05 -21.07 -9.80
CA VAL A 423 37.02 -21.98 -10.95
C VAL A 423 38.10 -23.07 -10.81
N ALA A 424 39.32 -22.70 -10.39
CA ALA A 424 40.40 -23.66 -10.17
C ALA A 424 40.07 -24.66 -9.04
N VAL A 425 39.46 -24.20 -7.95
CA VAL A 425 39.02 -25.06 -6.84
C VAL A 425 37.94 -26.03 -7.29
N ILE A 426 36.93 -25.55 -8.02
CA ILE A 426 35.85 -26.40 -8.57
C ILE A 426 36.42 -27.45 -9.52
N TRP A 427 37.36 -27.07 -10.38
CA TRP A 427 38.03 -27.99 -11.28
C TRP A 427 38.84 -29.06 -10.54
N TRP A 428 39.57 -28.67 -9.49
CA TRP A 428 40.33 -29.59 -8.66
C TRP A 428 39.44 -30.60 -7.93
N ILE A 429 38.31 -30.16 -7.37
CA ILE A 429 37.34 -31.04 -6.71
C ILE A 429 36.78 -32.08 -7.71
N ARG A 430 36.40 -31.64 -8.91
CA ARG A 430 35.88 -32.54 -9.96
C ARG A 430 36.92 -33.57 -10.41
N ARG A 431 38.19 -33.18 -10.54
CA ARG A 431 39.28 -34.08 -10.92
C ARG A 431 39.60 -35.12 -9.83
N LYS A 432 39.40 -34.76 -8.56
CA LYS A 432 39.62 -35.71 -7.45
C LYS A 432 38.52 -36.79 -7.39
N GLN A 433 37.29 -36.44 -7.78
CA GLN A 433 36.17 -37.39 -7.84
C GLN A 433 36.26 -38.38 -9.03
N SER A 434 36.92 -38.02 -10.13
CA SER A 434 37.06 -38.90 -11.30
C SER A 434 38.10 -40.01 -11.16
N ASN A 435 38.95 -39.98 -10.11
CA ASN A 435 40.07 -40.91 -9.92
C ASN A 435 39.86 -41.93 -8.78
N ALA A 436 38.65 -42.08 -8.25
CA ALA A 436 38.34 -43.10 -7.26
C ALA A 436 38.12 -44.47 -7.94
N PRO A 437 38.80 -45.57 -7.52
CA PRO A 437 38.55 -46.90 -8.05
C PRO A 437 37.14 -47.39 -7.66
N SER A 438 36.42 -47.99 -8.61
CA SER A 438 35.09 -48.58 -8.42
C SER A 438 35.17 -49.90 -7.64
N ASP A 439 34.52 -49.95 -6.48
CA ASP A 439 34.37 -51.14 -5.62
C ASP A 439 33.29 -52.10 -6.19
N PRO A 440 33.58 -53.40 -6.43
CA PRO A 440 32.59 -54.35 -6.93
C PRO A 440 31.67 -54.81 -5.79
N GLY A 441 30.38 -54.46 -5.89
CA GLY A 441 29.38 -54.78 -4.87
C GLY A 441 29.12 -56.30 -4.70
N PRO A 442 28.60 -56.75 -3.53
CA PRO A 442 28.41 -58.16 -3.26
C PRO A 442 27.10 -58.70 -3.84
N THR A 443 27.20 -59.93 -4.33
CA THR A 443 26.21 -60.81 -4.90
C THR A 443 25.12 -61.25 -3.92
N SER A 444 23.89 -61.34 -4.43
CA SER A 444 22.73 -61.99 -3.82
C SER A 444 22.91 -63.51 -3.72
N LYS A 445 22.50 -64.12 -2.60
CA LYS A 445 22.08 -65.53 -2.57
C LYS A 445 20.84 -65.73 -1.71
N LEU A 446 19.88 -66.42 -2.32
CA LEU A 446 18.71 -67.06 -1.73
C LEU A 446 19.09 -68.12 -0.69
N MET A 447 18.30 -68.22 0.37
CA MET A 447 17.54 -69.42 0.75
C MET A 447 16.37 -69.02 1.64
#